data_AF-S5V2T7-F1
#
_entry.id   AF-S5V2T7-F1
#
_cell.length_a   1.000
_cell.length_b   1.000
_cell.length_c   1.000
_cell.angle_alpha   90.00
_cell.angle_beta   90.00
_cell.angle_gamma   90.00
#
_symmetry.space_group_name_H-M   'P 1'
#
loop_
_entity.id
_entity.type
_entity.pdbx_description
1 polymer ?
#
loop_
_entity_poly.entity_id
_entity_poly.type
_entity_poly.pdbx_seq_one_letter_code
_entity_poly.pdbx_strand_id
1 'polypeptide(L)'
;MLEQRLFAYHFLNGAADPVEAALNAYRNEDGGYGHALEPDLRGPVSQPLHTAHALRVLDATGRCGGQRVERVCRYLTSVSTADGALPAIHPSQRGYPAAPFVPVLEDPPSDLLATGPVVGVLHRNEVWHAWLFRATDFCWQAVESLDKSHPYEVEAAVAFLDSAPDRPRAEAAADRLGRLVREQRLAALDPDRLDTYPVAPGYAPGEHHFPHDFARTPRSLARAWFTDEEMARSLDFLAAEQQEDGGWPIRWRRWAPVPALEARPMVTIEALRTLRAHGRFVG
;
A
#
# COMPACT_ATOMS: atom_id res chain seq x y z
N MET A 1 15.45 10.44 -3.94
CA MET A 1 16.50 10.43 -2.89
C MET A 1 16.12 9.50 -1.76
N LEU A 2 14.87 9.54 -1.28
CA LEU A 2 14.36 8.64 -0.23
C LEU A 2 14.57 7.16 -0.58
N GLU A 3 14.24 6.75 -1.80
CA GLU A 3 14.29 5.35 -2.26
C GLU A 3 15.74 4.84 -2.32
N GLN A 4 16.70 5.70 -2.66
CA GLN A 4 18.13 5.35 -2.58
C GLN A 4 18.55 5.06 -1.14
N ARG A 5 18.05 5.83 -0.16
CA ARG A 5 18.33 5.61 1.26
C ARG A 5 17.63 4.36 1.78
N LEU A 6 16.38 4.11 1.37
CA LEU A 6 15.65 2.89 1.69
C LEU A 6 16.33 1.65 1.12
N PHE A 7 16.80 1.72 -0.12
CA PHE A 7 17.56 0.64 -0.74
C PHE A 7 18.84 0.36 0.07
N ALA A 8 19.62 1.39 0.38
CA ALA A 8 20.82 1.22 1.20
C ALA A 8 20.51 0.62 2.58
N TYR A 9 19.44 1.07 3.24
CA TYR A 9 18.99 0.54 4.52
C TYR A 9 18.65 -0.96 4.44
N HIS A 10 17.83 -1.36 3.46
CA HIS A 10 17.40 -2.75 3.34
C HIS A 10 18.47 -3.70 2.80
N PHE A 11 19.32 -3.24 1.88
CA PHE A 11 20.17 -4.13 1.07
C PHE A 11 21.66 -3.94 1.29
N LEU A 12 22.10 -2.80 1.84
CA LEU A 12 23.52 -2.43 1.97
C LEU A 12 23.93 -2.10 3.41
N ASN A 13 23.18 -2.57 4.41
CA ASN A 13 23.42 -2.30 5.84
C ASN A 13 23.51 -0.80 6.18
N GLY A 14 22.77 0.04 5.46
CA GLY A 14 22.66 1.48 5.74
C GLY A 14 21.92 1.76 7.04
N ALA A 15 22.24 2.89 7.69
CA ALA A 15 21.53 3.33 8.89
C ALA A 15 20.11 3.85 8.57
N ALA A 16 19.23 3.87 9.57
CA ALA A 16 17.88 4.45 9.44
C ALA A 16 17.89 5.99 9.38
N ASP A 17 18.86 6.66 10.03
CA ASP A 17 18.86 8.13 10.16
C ASP A 17 18.89 8.87 8.79
N PRO A 18 19.66 8.43 7.78
CA PRO A 18 19.59 9.03 6.44
C PRO A 18 18.23 8.86 5.74
N VAL A 19 17.49 7.78 6.03
CA VAL A 19 16.13 7.57 5.51
C VAL A 19 15.19 8.59 6.15
N GLU A 20 15.25 8.75 7.48
CA GLU A 20 14.45 9.74 8.19
C GLU A 20 14.75 11.18 7.74
N ALA A 21 16.03 11.51 7.54
CA ALA A 21 16.44 12.82 7.04
C ALA A 21 15.85 13.09 5.65
N ALA A 22 15.85 12.10 4.76
CA ALA A 22 15.23 12.22 3.44
C ALA A 22 13.70 12.34 3.51
N LEU A 23 13.05 11.53 4.36
CA LEU A 23 11.60 11.57 4.55
C LEU A 23 11.13 12.91 5.13
N ASN A 24 11.91 13.52 6.04
CA ASN A 24 11.56 14.81 6.65
C ASN A 24 11.44 15.95 5.62
N ALA A 25 12.07 15.85 4.45
CA ALA A 25 11.93 16.84 3.39
C ALA A 25 10.50 16.91 2.80
N TYR A 26 9.70 15.86 3.00
CA TYR A 26 8.30 15.79 2.54
C TYR A 26 7.29 16.19 3.61
N ARG A 27 7.73 16.41 4.86
CA ARG A 27 6.84 16.66 6.00
C ARG A 27 6.42 18.13 6.04
N ASN A 28 5.14 18.38 6.28
CA ASN A 28 4.58 19.72 6.45
C ASN A 28 4.34 20.08 7.93
N GLU A 29 4.04 21.35 8.19
CA GLU A 29 3.81 21.89 9.54
C GLU A 29 2.56 21.30 10.21
N ASP A 30 1.57 20.91 9.41
CA ASP A 30 0.32 20.28 9.87
C ASP A 30 0.50 18.84 10.40
N GLY A 31 1.70 18.26 10.24
CA GLY A 31 2.02 16.90 10.65
C GLY A 31 1.81 15.84 9.57
N GLY A 32 1.25 16.22 8.41
CA GLY A 32 1.12 15.37 7.23
C GLY A 32 2.35 15.44 6.31
N TYR A 33 2.23 14.79 5.16
CA TYR A 33 3.28 14.72 4.14
C TYR A 33 2.75 15.14 2.76
N GLY A 34 3.57 15.83 1.98
CA GLY A 34 3.27 16.38 0.66
C GLY A 34 4.38 16.14 -0.35
N HIS A 35 4.51 17.05 -1.33
CA HIS A 35 5.65 17.16 -2.25
C HIS A 35 5.90 15.93 -3.12
N ALA A 36 4.82 15.30 -3.59
CA ALA A 36 4.88 14.12 -4.45
C ALA A 36 5.56 12.89 -3.84
N LEU A 37 5.48 12.74 -2.51
CA LEU A 37 5.88 11.49 -1.83
C LEU A 37 5.09 10.27 -2.35
N GLU A 38 3.85 10.50 -2.77
CA GLU A 38 3.05 9.60 -3.59
C GLU A 38 3.10 10.18 -5.01
N PRO A 39 3.80 9.55 -5.97
CA PRO A 39 4.08 10.14 -7.27
C PRO A 39 2.86 10.61 -8.06
N ASP A 40 1.71 9.97 -7.85
CA ASP A 40 0.45 10.30 -8.51
C ASP A 40 -0.20 11.59 -8.01
N LEU A 41 0.24 12.14 -6.88
CA LEU A 41 -0.24 13.41 -6.33
C LEU A 41 0.88 14.43 -6.33
N ARG A 42 0.69 15.56 -7.02
CA ARG A 42 1.69 16.64 -7.07
C ARG A 42 1.29 17.77 -6.13
N GLY A 43 2.25 18.66 -5.88
CA GLY A 43 2.03 19.86 -5.08
C GLY A 43 2.50 19.70 -3.64
N PRO A 44 2.48 20.80 -2.88
CA PRO A 44 3.07 20.88 -1.55
C PRO A 44 2.13 20.40 -0.44
N VAL A 45 0.83 20.24 -0.73
CA VAL A 45 -0.19 20.00 0.28
C VAL A 45 -0.09 18.60 0.88
N SER A 46 -0.41 18.50 2.17
CA SER A 46 -0.48 17.20 2.82
C SER A 46 -1.67 16.38 2.28
N GLN A 47 -1.45 15.10 1.97
CA GLN A 47 -2.51 14.17 1.56
C GLN A 47 -2.49 12.87 2.38
N PRO A 48 -3.64 12.19 2.54
CA PRO A 48 -3.71 10.87 3.17
C PRO A 48 -2.75 9.85 2.53
N LEU A 49 -2.68 9.77 1.20
CA LEU A 49 -1.81 8.81 0.50
C LEU A 49 -0.31 9.09 0.71
N HIS A 50 0.11 10.35 0.70
CA HIS A 50 1.48 10.74 1.07
C HIS A 50 1.80 10.31 2.50
N THR A 51 0.87 10.54 3.42
CA THR A 51 1.05 10.21 4.84
C THR A 51 1.07 8.69 5.07
N ALA A 52 0.28 7.93 4.32
CA ALA A 52 0.32 6.48 4.29
C ALA A 52 1.68 5.97 3.81
N HIS A 53 2.24 6.56 2.74
CA HIS A 53 3.59 6.24 2.28
C HIS A 53 4.63 6.53 3.37
N ALA A 54 4.58 7.70 4.01
CA ALA A 54 5.49 8.06 5.08
C ALA A 54 5.42 7.08 6.27
N LEU A 55 4.21 6.64 6.67
CA LEU A 55 4.05 5.64 7.71
C LEU A 55 4.68 4.29 7.35
N ARG A 56 4.54 3.83 6.09
CA ARG A 56 5.22 2.61 5.62
C ARG A 56 6.74 2.72 5.69
N VAL A 57 7.30 3.89 5.38
CA VAL A 57 8.75 4.16 5.51
C VAL A 57 9.19 4.11 6.97
N LEU A 58 8.41 4.72 7.88
CA LEU A 58 8.69 4.72 9.32
C LEU A 58 8.61 3.31 9.90
N ASP A 59 7.60 2.52 9.52
CA ASP A 59 7.45 1.11 9.91
C ASP A 59 8.65 0.29 9.43
N ALA A 60 8.99 0.38 8.15
CA ALA A 60 10.09 -0.36 7.55
C ALA A 60 11.45 -0.09 8.20
N THR A 61 11.62 1.09 8.82
CA THR A 61 12.85 1.51 9.50
C THR A 61 12.80 1.38 11.03
N GLY A 62 11.71 0.85 11.60
CA GLY A 62 11.53 0.73 13.06
C GLY A 62 11.39 2.08 13.77
N ARG A 63 10.89 3.10 13.07
CA ARG A 63 10.76 4.50 13.53
C ARG A 63 9.30 4.96 13.61
N CYS A 64 8.35 4.04 13.46
CA CYS A 64 6.92 4.34 13.60
C CYS A 64 6.51 4.38 15.09
N GLY A 65 6.89 5.46 15.78
CA GLY A 65 6.44 5.71 17.15
C GLY A 65 6.71 7.13 17.66
N GLY A 66 6.42 7.35 18.94
CA GLY A 66 6.69 8.60 19.65
C GLY A 66 5.93 9.82 19.12
N GLN A 67 6.46 11.02 19.42
CA GLN A 67 5.81 12.30 19.08
C GLN A 67 5.56 12.49 17.57
N ARG A 68 6.36 11.87 16.71
CA ARG A 68 6.16 11.98 15.25
C ARG A 68 4.86 11.32 14.85
N VAL A 69 4.62 10.08 15.29
CA VAL A 69 3.39 9.35 14.96
C VAL A 69 2.18 10.03 15.61
N GLU A 70 2.31 10.57 16.83
CA GLU A 70 1.23 11.36 17.44
C GLU A 70 0.80 12.54 16.55
N ARG A 71 1.76 13.30 15.99
CA ARG A 71 1.46 14.40 15.05
C ARG A 71 0.83 13.90 13.75
N VAL A 72 1.29 12.76 13.24
CA VAL A 72 0.68 12.12 12.06
C VAL A 72 -0.77 11.72 12.36
N CYS A 73 -1.05 11.09 13.50
CA CYS A 73 -2.42 10.74 13.88
C CYS A 73 -3.32 11.98 14.08
N ARG A 74 -2.78 13.09 14.60
CA ARG A 74 -3.49 14.38 14.66
C ARG A 74 -3.85 14.91 13.27
N TYR A 75 -2.90 14.88 12.34
CA TYR A 75 -3.16 15.21 10.94
C TYR A 75 -4.24 14.32 10.34
N LEU A 76 -4.11 12.99 10.48
CA LEU A 76 -5.09 12.02 9.95
C LEU A 76 -6.49 12.27 10.52
N THR A 77 -6.58 12.61 11.82
CA THR A 77 -7.84 13.03 12.45
C THR A 77 -8.46 14.24 11.76
N SER A 78 -7.64 15.23 11.39
CA SER A 78 -8.12 16.48 10.79
C SER A 78 -8.61 16.35 9.35
N VAL A 79 -8.15 15.32 8.63
CA VAL A 79 -8.54 15.04 7.23
C VAL A 79 -9.49 13.85 7.10
N SER A 80 -9.98 13.32 8.22
CA SER A 80 -10.91 12.21 8.23
C SER A 80 -12.32 12.63 7.85
N THR A 81 -13.04 11.71 7.23
CA THR A 81 -14.49 11.78 7.02
C THR A 81 -15.24 11.68 8.36
N ALA A 82 -16.55 11.96 8.34
CA ALA A 82 -17.37 12.03 9.56
C ALA A 82 -17.43 10.72 10.36
N ASP A 83 -17.28 9.57 9.70
CA ASP A 83 -17.21 8.23 10.30
C ASP A 83 -15.79 7.88 10.83
N GLY A 84 -14.81 8.76 10.63
CA GLY A 84 -13.45 8.61 11.16
C GLY A 84 -12.48 7.84 10.25
N ALA A 85 -12.86 7.60 9.00
CA ALA A 85 -11.99 7.01 7.98
C ALA A 85 -11.24 8.08 7.18
N LEU A 86 -10.33 7.65 6.31
CA LEU A 86 -9.62 8.53 5.39
C LEU A 86 -10.30 8.52 4.03
N PRO A 87 -10.42 9.68 3.36
CA PRO A 87 -10.72 9.70 1.94
C PRO A 87 -9.49 9.29 1.14
N ALA A 88 -9.70 8.79 -0.09
CA ALA A 88 -8.61 8.55 -1.04
C ALA A 88 -7.78 9.82 -1.28
N ILE A 89 -8.47 10.96 -1.47
CA ILE A 89 -7.88 12.28 -1.65
C ILE A 89 -8.66 13.32 -0.87
N HIS A 90 -7.94 14.21 -0.19
CA HIS A 90 -8.54 15.34 0.50
C HIS A 90 -8.74 16.53 -0.48
N PRO A 91 -9.83 17.32 -0.36
CA PRO A 91 -10.14 18.40 -1.31
C PRO A 91 -9.04 19.46 -1.48
N SER A 92 -8.11 19.56 -0.52
CA SER A 92 -6.92 20.42 -0.61
C SER A 92 -6.00 20.11 -1.80
N GLN A 93 -6.14 18.96 -2.46
CA GLN A 93 -5.42 18.63 -3.70
C GLN A 93 -5.82 19.54 -4.87
N ARG A 94 -6.98 20.20 -4.78
CA ARG A 94 -7.51 21.06 -5.83
C ARG A 94 -6.51 22.14 -6.23
N GLY A 95 -6.32 22.30 -7.54
CA GLY A 95 -5.37 23.26 -8.10
C GLY A 95 -3.96 22.71 -8.28
N TYR A 96 -3.66 21.49 -7.81
CA TYR A 96 -2.40 20.82 -8.06
C TYR A 96 -2.57 19.62 -9.02
N PRO A 97 -1.58 19.31 -9.86
CA PRO A 97 -1.66 18.15 -10.74
C PRO A 97 -1.81 16.85 -9.95
N ALA A 98 -2.61 15.93 -10.47
CA ALA A 98 -2.79 14.58 -9.94
C ALA A 98 -3.07 13.62 -11.09
N ALA A 99 -2.94 12.33 -10.83
CA ALA A 99 -3.33 11.29 -11.78
C ALA A 99 -4.81 11.47 -12.20
N PRO A 100 -5.13 11.39 -13.51
CA PRO A 100 -6.46 11.71 -14.02
C PRO A 100 -7.54 10.70 -13.62
N PHE A 101 -7.14 9.53 -13.12
CA PHE A 101 -8.03 8.50 -12.60
C PHE A 101 -8.32 8.65 -11.10
N VAL A 102 -7.80 9.70 -10.46
CA VAL A 102 -8.03 9.99 -9.04
C VAL A 102 -8.84 11.29 -8.93
N PRO A 103 -10.18 11.21 -8.77
CA PRO A 103 -11.03 12.39 -8.73
C PRO A 103 -10.85 13.18 -7.43
N VAL A 104 -10.77 14.51 -7.54
CA VAL A 104 -10.78 15.43 -6.37
C VAL A 104 -12.20 15.90 -6.12
N LEU A 105 -12.88 15.26 -5.17
CA LEU A 105 -14.26 15.58 -4.78
C LEU A 105 -14.29 16.68 -3.72
N GLU A 106 -15.40 17.43 -3.63
CA GLU A 106 -15.61 18.39 -2.53
C GLU A 106 -15.90 17.68 -1.20
N ASP A 107 -16.69 16.61 -1.26
CA ASP A 107 -17.04 15.77 -0.12
C ASP A 107 -16.67 14.31 -0.47
N PRO A 108 -15.38 13.94 -0.34
CA PRO A 108 -14.92 12.62 -0.71
C PRO A 108 -15.42 11.57 0.30
N PRO A 109 -15.85 10.38 -0.17
CA PRO A 109 -16.26 9.31 0.72
C PRO A 109 -15.06 8.70 1.44
N SER A 110 -15.36 8.02 2.54
CA SER A 110 -14.45 7.12 3.24
C SER A 110 -13.96 6.02 2.31
N ASP A 111 -12.67 5.70 2.39
CA ASP A 111 -12.04 4.79 1.45
C ASP A 111 -11.17 3.76 2.17
N LEU A 112 -11.47 2.47 1.94
CA LEU A 112 -10.71 1.37 2.55
C LEU A 112 -9.28 1.32 2.02
N LEU A 113 -9.06 1.67 0.75
CA LEU A 113 -7.74 1.67 0.11
C LEU A 113 -6.78 2.67 0.78
N ALA A 114 -7.28 3.83 1.21
CA ALA A 114 -6.52 4.80 1.99
C ALA A 114 -6.43 4.45 3.49
N THR A 115 -7.51 3.91 4.07
CA THR A 115 -7.62 3.73 5.53
C THR A 115 -6.94 2.45 6.02
N GLY A 116 -7.19 1.32 5.34
CA GLY A 116 -6.74 -0.02 5.75
C GLY A 116 -5.22 -0.12 5.97
N PRO A 117 -4.39 0.28 4.99
CA PRO A 117 -2.93 0.21 5.13
C PRO A 117 -2.39 1.09 6.27
N VAL A 118 -2.99 2.25 6.51
CA VAL A 118 -2.59 3.15 7.60
C VAL A 118 -2.92 2.52 8.95
N VAL A 119 -4.15 2.05 9.12
CA VAL A 119 -4.61 1.40 10.35
C VAL A 119 -3.80 0.14 10.64
N GLY A 120 -3.52 -0.68 9.62
CA GLY A 120 -2.67 -1.87 9.74
C GLY A 120 -1.26 -1.55 10.22
N VAL A 121 -0.60 -0.56 9.62
CA VAL A 121 0.74 -0.10 10.06
C VAL A 121 0.73 0.39 11.51
N LEU A 122 -0.28 1.15 11.91
CA LEU A 122 -0.35 1.70 13.27
C LEU A 122 -0.60 0.60 14.31
N HIS A 123 -1.48 -0.37 14.03
CA HIS A 123 -1.65 -1.54 14.92
C HIS A 123 -0.39 -2.38 15.03
N ARG A 124 0.30 -2.63 13.92
CA ARG A 124 1.58 -3.37 13.90
C ARG A 124 2.64 -2.76 14.81
N ASN A 125 2.63 -1.43 14.95
CA ASN A 125 3.57 -0.67 15.77
C ASN A 125 3.00 -0.33 17.16
N GLU A 126 1.91 -0.98 17.57
CA GLU A 126 1.29 -0.80 18.89
C GLU A 126 0.94 0.67 19.22
N VAL A 127 0.62 1.45 18.19
CA VAL A 127 0.30 2.87 18.34
C VAL A 127 -1.08 3.01 18.98
N TRP A 128 -1.17 3.86 19.99
CA TRP A 128 -2.44 4.24 20.60
C TRP A 128 -2.80 5.69 20.26
N HIS A 129 -3.98 5.89 19.68
CA HIS A 129 -4.54 7.21 19.42
C HIS A 129 -6.06 7.15 19.29
N ALA A 130 -6.80 8.16 19.79
CA ALA A 130 -8.26 8.17 19.80
C ALA A 130 -8.90 7.99 18.40
N TRP A 131 -8.28 8.58 17.38
CA TRP A 131 -8.70 8.42 15.98
C TRP A 131 -8.61 6.96 15.47
N LEU A 132 -7.60 6.21 15.91
CA LEU A 132 -7.37 4.84 15.42
C LEU A 132 -8.55 3.91 15.73
N PHE A 133 -9.28 4.15 16.82
CA PHE A 133 -10.48 3.36 17.15
C PHE A 133 -11.55 3.47 16.07
N ARG A 134 -11.93 4.68 15.67
CA ARG A 134 -12.96 4.89 14.64
C ARG A 134 -12.51 4.38 13.27
N ALA A 135 -11.25 4.64 12.91
CA ALA A 135 -10.68 4.14 11.66
C ALA A 135 -10.64 2.59 11.64
N THR A 136 -10.40 1.95 12.80
CA THR A 136 -10.44 0.49 12.93
C THR A 136 -11.85 -0.06 12.77
N ASP A 137 -12.84 0.58 13.39
CA ASP A 137 -14.26 0.18 13.25
C ASP A 137 -14.72 0.29 11.79
N PHE A 138 -14.34 1.38 11.11
CA PHE A 138 -14.57 1.54 9.67
C PHE A 138 -13.93 0.40 8.86
N CYS A 139 -12.64 0.10 9.09
CA CYS A 139 -11.96 -0.97 8.36
C CYS A 139 -12.66 -2.32 8.55
N TRP A 140 -13.09 -2.65 9.77
CA TRP A 140 -13.87 -3.86 10.02
C TRP A 140 -15.16 -3.89 9.23
N GLN A 141 -15.96 -2.82 9.31
CA GLN A 141 -17.23 -2.73 8.60
C GLN A 141 -17.02 -2.84 7.09
N ALA A 142 -16.05 -2.12 6.54
CA ALA A 142 -15.74 -2.12 5.11
C ALA A 142 -15.34 -3.53 4.65
N VAL A 143 -14.38 -4.16 5.31
CA VAL A 143 -13.90 -5.52 4.99
C VAL A 143 -15.02 -6.56 5.06
N GLU A 144 -15.85 -6.52 6.10
CA GLU A 144 -16.96 -7.47 6.30
C GLU A 144 -18.09 -7.29 5.28
N SER A 145 -18.23 -6.07 4.73
CA SER A 145 -19.22 -5.74 3.71
C SER A 145 -18.77 -5.99 2.27
N LEU A 146 -17.50 -6.36 2.03
CA LEU A 146 -16.98 -6.58 0.68
C LEU A 146 -17.65 -7.79 0.02
N ASP A 147 -18.52 -7.55 -0.97
CA ASP A 147 -19.15 -8.60 -1.79
C ASP A 147 -18.66 -8.58 -3.25
N LYS A 148 -18.34 -7.41 -3.79
CA LYS A 148 -17.68 -7.23 -5.09
C LYS A 148 -16.56 -6.24 -4.90
N SER A 149 -15.36 -6.60 -5.32
CA SER A 149 -14.17 -5.82 -5.02
C SER A 149 -13.20 -5.81 -6.21
N HIS A 150 -12.07 -5.16 -6.03
CA HIS A 150 -10.96 -5.12 -6.98
C HIS A 150 -9.63 -5.35 -6.23
N PRO A 151 -8.55 -5.72 -6.93
CA PRO A 151 -7.30 -6.13 -6.27
C PRO A 151 -6.74 -5.13 -5.24
N TYR A 152 -6.69 -3.83 -5.55
CA TYR A 152 -6.18 -2.84 -4.60
C TYR A 152 -6.96 -2.78 -3.26
N GLU A 153 -8.29 -2.88 -3.29
CA GLU A 153 -9.11 -2.83 -2.08
C GLU A 153 -8.93 -4.10 -1.24
N VAL A 154 -8.75 -5.26 -1.88
CA VAL A 154 -8.39 -6.51 -1.21
C VAL A 154 -7.01 -6.40 -0.56
N GLU A 155 -6.00 -5.84 -1.25
CA GLU A 155 -4.67 -5.62 -0.67
C GLU A 155 -4.73 -4.70 0.54
N ALA A 156 -5.55 -3.65 0.49
CA ALA A 156 -5.77 -2.75 1.61
C ALA A 156 -6.44 -3.44 2.80
N ALA A 157 -7.44 -4.30 2.54
CA ALA A 157 -8.07 -5.15 3.53
C ALA A 157 -7.04 -6.10 4.20
N VAL A 158 -6.20 -6.76 3.41
CA VAL A 158 -5.14 -7.65 3.92
C VAL A 158 -4.14 -6.87 4.77
N ALA A 159 -3.71 -5.69 4.33
CA ALA A 159 -2.78 -4.85 5.08
C ALA A 159 -3.31 -4.50 6.49
N PHE A 160 -4.62 -4.28 6.61
CA PHE A 160 -5.30 -4.14 7.89
C PHE A 160 -5.35 -5.46 8.68
N LEU A 161 -5.91 -6.51 8.10
CA LEU A 161 -6.15 -7.80 8.77
C LEU A 161 -4.86 -8.47 9.26
N ASP A 162 -3.76 -8.32 8.53
CA ASP A 162 -2.43 -8.84 8.91
C ASP A 162 -1.91 -8.26 10.23
N SER A 163 -2.48 -7.14 10.70
CA SER A 163 -2.05 -6.46 11.92
C SER A 163 -3.20 -6.15 12.87
N ALA A 164 -4.43 -6.50 12.53
CA ALA A 164 -5.60 -6.36 13.39
C ALA A 164 -5.40 -7.14 14.72
N PRO A 165 -5.68 -6.53 15.89
CA PRO A 165 -5.48 -7.18 17.19
C PRO A 165 -6.36 -8.41 17.44
N ASP A 166 -7.61 -8.39 16.96
CA ASP A 166 -8.54 -9.53 17.07
C ASP A 166 -8.19 -10.60 16.02
N ARG A 167 -7.27 -11.49 16.39
CA ARG A 167 -6.71 -12.51 15.47
C ARG A 167 -7.77 -13.48 14.94
N PRO A 168 -8.65 -14.08 15.77
CA PRO A 168 -9.68 -14.99 15.27
C PRO A 168 -10.64 -14.30 14.29
N ARG A 169 -11.06 -13.05 14.56
CA ARG A 169 -11.90 -12.28 13.63
C ARG A 169 -11.16 -11.98 12.33
N ALA A 170 -9.87 -11.64 12.42
CA ALA A 170 -9.05 -11.32 11.25
C ALA A 170 -8.85 -12.53 10.34
N GLU A 171 -8.58 -13.70 10.92
CA GLU A 171 -8.45 -14.97 10.20
C GLU A 171 -9.76 -15.34 9.49
N ALA A 172 -10.90 -15.27 10.17
CA ALA A 172 -12.21 -15.55 9.58
C ALA A 172 -12.56 -14.59 8.42
N ALA A 173 -12.27 -13.30 8.59
CA ALA A 173 -12.48 -12.28 7.56
C ALA A 173 -11.55 -12.50 6.36
N ALA A 174 -10.26 -12.82 6.60
CA ALA A 174 -9.30 -13.12 5.56
C ALA A 174 -9.68 -14.39 4.78
N ASP A 175 -10.17 -15.44 5.44
CA ASP A 175 -10.63 -16.65 4.77
C ASP A 175 -11.83 -16.38 3.84
N ARG A 176 -12.77 -15.54 4.28
CA ARG A 176 -13.88 -15.07 3.43
C ARG A 176 -13.36 -14.29 2.23
N LEU A 177 -12.43 -13.38 2.46
CA LEU A 177 -11.83 -12.56 1.39
C LEU A 177 -11.04 -13.40 0.38
N GLY A 178 -10.34 -14.45 0.83
CA GLY A 178 -9.63 -15.38 -0.04
C GLY A 178 -10.57 -16.15 -0.97
N ARG A 179 -11.75 -16.57 -0.49
CA ARG A 179 -12.79 -17.15 -1.36
C ARG A 179 -13.26 -16.15 -2.40
N LEU A 180 -13.48 -14.90 -2.00
CA LEU A 180 -13.87 -13.82 -2.91
C LEU A 180 -12.84 -13.60 -4.03
N VAL A 181 -11.55 -13.55 -3.68
CA VAL A 181 -10.44 -13.42 -4.63
C VAL A 181 -10.42 -14.54 -5.66
N ARG A 182 -10.70 -15.78 -5.23
CA ARG A 182 -10.79 -16.94 -6.11
C ARG A 182 -12.01 -16.89 -7.03
N GLU A 183 -13.18 -16.66 -6.46
CA GLU A 183 -14.46 -16.61 -7.17
C GLU A 183 -14.47 -15.51 -8.24
N GLN A 184 -13.93 -14.34 -7.93
CA GLN A 184 -13.87 -13.19 -8.84
C GLN A 184 -12.60 -13.18 -9.71
N ARG A 185 -11.71 -14.16 -9.53
CA ARG A 185 -10.45 -14.31 -10.27
C ARG A 185 -9.59 -13.05 -10.23
N LEU A 186 -9.50 -12.44 -9.05
CA LEU A 186 -8.76 -11.18 -8.81
C LEU A 186 -7.25 -11.39 -8.79
N ALA A 187 -6.78 -12.62 -8.61
CA ALA A 187 -5.37 -13.01 -8.71
C ALA A 187 -5.12 -13.83 -9.99
N ALA A 188 -4.19 -13.37 -10.82
CA ALA A 188 -3.66 -14.12 -11.95
C ALA A 188 -2.73 -15.24 -11.44
N LEU A 189 -3.20 -16.49 -11.54
CA LEU A 189 -2.48 -17.69 -11.08
C LEU A 189 -1.59 -18.31 -12.16
N ASP A 190 -1.87 -17.96 -13.42
CA ASP A 190 -1.12 -18.37 -14.60
C ASP A 190 -0.65 -17.12 -15.37
N PRO A 191 0.59 -16.66 -15.14
CA PRO A 191 1.15 -15.50 -15.84
C PRO A 191 1.30 -15.67 -17.35
N ASP A 192 1.26 -16.89 -17.88
CA ASP A 192 1.35 -17.15 -19.33
C ASP A 192 -0.02 -17.00 -20.03
N ARG A 193 -1.11 -16.86 -19.26
CA ARG A 193 -2.52 -16.85 -19.74
C ARG A 193 -3.33 -15.69 -19.15
N LEU A 194 -2.73 -14.50 -19.12
CA LEU A 194 -3.34 -13.28 -18.56
C LEU A 194 -4.65 -12.89 -19.24
N ASP A 195 -4.82 -13.19 -20.52
CA ASP A 195 -6.04 -12.95 -21.31
C ASP A 195 -7.28 -13.62 -20.70
N THR A 196 -7.08 -14.66 -19.89
CA THR A 196 -8.17 -15.36 -19.24
C THR A 196 -8.67 -14.64 -17.98
N TYR A 197 -7.91 -13.73 -17.39
CA TYR A 197 -8.26 -13.06 -16.13
C TYR A 197 -8.93 -11.71 -16.40
N PRO A 198 -9.99 -11.34 -15.65
CA PRO A 198 -10.62 -10.05 -15.81
C PRO A 198 -9.68 -8.93 -15.36
N VAL A 199 -9.62 -7.85 -16.14
CA VAL A 199 -9.03 -6.58 -15.70
C VAL A 199 -10.15 -5.75 -15.06
N ALA A 200 -9.91 -5.24 -13.85
CA ALA A 200 -10.91 -4.45 -13.13
C ALA A 200 -11.23 -3.14 -13.87
N PRO A 201 -12.49 -2.68 -13.91
CA PRO A 201 -12.84 -1.41 -14.54
C PRO A 201 -12.02 -0.24 -13.98
N GLY A 202 -11.46 0.59 -14.85
CA GLY A 202 -10.64 1.75 -14.48
C GLY A 202 -9.12 1.50 -14.46
N TYR A 203 -8.70 0.23 -14.51
CA TYR A 203 -7.28 -0.16 -14.50
C TYR A 203 -6.66 -0.02 -15.90
N ALA A 204 -5.33 -0.01 -15.98
CA ALA A 204 -4.64 -0.03 -17.27
C ALA A 204 -4.92 -1.34 -18.02
N PRO A 205 -4.90 -1.34 -19.36
CA PRO A 205 -4.95 -2.57 -20.13
C PRO A 205 -3.82 -3.52 -19.71
N GLY A 206 -4.18 -4.73 -19.29
CA GLY A 206 -3.22 -5.76 -18.84
C GLY A 206 -2.70 -5.57 -17.41
N GLU A 207 -3.30 -4.67 -16.62
CA GLU A 207 -2.99 -4.55 -15.19
C GLU A 207 -3.63 -5.71 -14.41
N HIS A 208 -2.79 -6.70 -14.11
CA HIS A 208 -3.15 -7.88 -13.32
C HIS A 208 -2.37 -7.89 -12.01
N HIS A 209 -3.00 -8.48 -11.00
CA HIS A 209 -2.40 -8.73 -9.70
C HIS A 209 -2.18 -10.22 -9.53
N PHE A 210 -1.14 -10.58 -8.79
CA PHE A 210 -0.65 -11.94 -8.65
C PHE A 210 -0.63 -12.32 -7.17
N PRO A 211 -0.54 -13.63 -6.83
CA PRO A 211 -0.45 -14.08 -5.45
C PRO A 211 0.57 -13.31 -4.58
N HIS A 212 1.73 -12.93 -5.12
CA HIS A 212 2.73 -12.14 -4.39
C HIS A 212 2.28 -10.72 -4.00
N ASP A 213 1.32 -10.12 -4.70
CA ASP A 213 0.79 -8.78 -4.41
C ASP A 213 -0.10 -8.80 -3.16
N PHE A 214 -0.87 -9.89 -2.98
CA PHE A 214 -1.70 -10.13 -1.79
C PHE A 214 -0.88 -10.69 -0.61
N ALA A 215 0.01 -11.65 -0.87
CA ALA A 215 0.80 -12.37 0.13
C ALA A 215 2.29 -11.96 0.10
N ARG A 216 2.56 -10.67 0.31
CA ARG A 216 3.92 -10.08 0.21
C ARG A 216 4.93 -10.68 1.20
N THR A 217 4.46 -11.31 2.27
CA THR A 217 5.30 -12.08 3.20
C THR A 217 4.66 -13.43 3.53
N PRO A 218 5.45 -14.45 3.91
CA PRO A 218 4.91 -15.74 4.35
C PRO A 218 3.99 -15.67 5.58
N ARG A 219 4.05 -14.57 6.35
CA ARG A 219 3.23 -14.35 7.56
C ARG A 219 1.89 -13.67 7.28
N SER A 220 1.65 -13.24 6.04
CA SER A 220 0.37 -12.64 5.68
C SER A 220 -0.74 -13.68 5.76
N LEU A 221 -1.92 -13.28 6.24
CA LEU A 221 -3.13 -14.11 6.23
C LEU A 221 -3.48 -14.53 4.79
N ALA A 222 -3.20 -13.68 3.81
CA ALA A 222 -3.41 -13.98 2.40
C ALA A 222 -2.53 -15.14 1.88
N ARG A 223 -1.47 -15.54 2.61
CA ARG A 223 -0.63 -16.66 2.21
C ARG A 223 -1.41 -17.98 2.14
N ALA A 224 -2.42 -18.15 3.00
CA ALA A 224 -3.26 -19.34 3.04
C ALA A 224 -4.22 -19.45 1.84
N TRP A 225 -4.39 -18.37 1.06
CA TRP A 225 -5.29 -18.36 -0.08
C TRP A 225 -4.71 -19.10 -1.30
N PHE A 226 -3.40 -19.33 -1.32
CA PHE A 226 -2.66 -19.84 -2.47
C PHE A 226 -1.88 -21.10 -2.09
N THR A 227 -1.81 -22.04 -3.04
CA THR A 227 -0.95 -23.22 -2.88
C THR A 227 0.51 -22.82 -2.98
N ASP A 228 1.41 -23.70 -2.53
CA ASP A 228 2.85 -23.49 -2.66
C ASP A 228 3.28 -23.36 -4.12
N GLU A 229 2.64 -24.11 -5.03
CA GLU A 229 2.92 -24.05 -6.46
C GLU A 229 2.50 -22.72 -7.08
N GLU A 230 1.31 -22.22 -6.74
CA GLU A 230 0.83 -20.91 -7.22
C GLU A 230 1.69 -19.77 -6.70
N MET A 231 2.10 -19.83 -5.44
CA MET A 231 3.04 -18.86 -4.88
C MET A 231 4.41 -18.95 -5.55
N ALA A 232 4.94 -20.16 -5.78
CA ALA A 232 6.22 -20.34 -6.45
C ALA A 232 6.19 -19.75 -7.86
N ARG A 233 5.17 -20.07 -8.67
CA ARG A 233 4.98 -19.53 -10.02
C ARG A 233 4.86 -18.00 -10.01
N SER A 234 4.09 -17.47 -9.07
CA SER A 234 3.92 -16.02 -8.90
C SER A 234 5.24 -15.31 -8.55
N LEU A 235 6.07 -15.91 -7.68
CA LEU A 235 7.38 -15.37 -7.30
C LEU A 235 8.41 -15.51 -8.42
N ASP A 236 8.37 -16.60 -9.19
CA ASP A 236 9.22 -16.79 -10.38
C ASP A 236 8.89 -15.73 -11.44
N PHE A 237 7.60 -15.45 -11.65
CA PHE A 237 7.16 -14.36 -12.52
C PHE A 237 7.66 -13.00 -12.02
N LEU A 238 7.51 -12.71 -10.72
CA LEU A 238 8.04 -11.48 -10.14
C LEU A 238 9.56 -11.37 -10.36
N ALA A 239 10.32 -12.43 -10.14
CA ALA A 239 11.77 -12.41 -10.36
C ALA A 239 12.14 -12.17 -11.82
N ALA A 240 11.41 -12.78 -12.76
CA ALA A 240 11.65 -12.66 -14.20
C ALA A 240 11.33 -11.28 -14.80
N GLU A 241 10.55 -10.46 -14.09
CA GLU A 241 10.22 -9.10 -14.54
C GLU A 241 11.32 -8.06 -14.31
N GLN A 242 12.42 -8.42 -13.65
CA GLN A 242 13.55 -7.52 -13.51
C GLN A 242 14.06 -7.11 -14.90
N GLN A 243 14.14 -5.80 -15.13
CA GLN A 243 14.59 -5.24 -16.40
C GLN A 243 16.12 -5.13 -16.44
N GLU A 244 16.69 -4.88 -17.62
CA GLU A 244 18.14 -4.77 -17.84
C GLU A 244 18.83 -3.72 -16.94
N ASP A 245 18.10 -2.69 -16.52
CA ASP A 245 18.58 -1.66 -15.59
C ASP A 245 18.52 -2.07 -14.10
N GLY A 246 18.12 -3.32 -13.83
CA GLY A 246 17.99 -3.90 -12.50
C GLY A 246 16.70 -3.53 -11.76
N GLY A 247 15.85 -2.69 -12.34
CA GLY A 247 14.59 -2.27 -11.75
C GLY A 247 13.38 -3.06 -12.23
N TRP A 248 12.26 -2.90 -11.55
CA TRP A 248 10.96 -3.47 -11.94
C TRP A 248 10.11 -2.44 -12.70
N PRO A 249 9.23 -2.89 -13.62
CA PRO A 249 8.27 -2.01 -14.26
C PRO A 249 7.15 -1.60 -13.30
N ILE A 250 6.55 -0.43 -13.53
CA ILE A 250 5.20 -0.18 -13.03
C ILE A 250 4.20 -0.92 -13.93
N ARG A 251 3.26 -1.66 -13.31
CA ARG A 251 2.22 -2.41 -14.03
C ARG A 251 0.91 -1.62 -14.18
N TRP A 252 0.76 -0.52 -13.44
CA TRP A 252 -0.43 0.31 -13.46
C TRP A 252 -0.39 1.45 -14.47
N ARG A 253 -1.52 2.15 -14.58
CA ARG A 253 -1.74 3.21 -15.56
C ARG A 253 -0.74 4.36 -15.40
N ARG A 254 0.01 4.61 -16.48
CA ARG A 254 0.92 5.77 -16.57
C ARG A 254 0.15 6.97 -17.09
N TRP A 255 0.30 8.11 -16.43
CA TRP A 255 -0.34 9.36 -16.87
C TRP A 255 0.66 10.47 -17.20
N ALA A 256 1.89 10.40 -16.69
CA ALA A 256 2.98 11.30 -17.04
C ALA A 256 4.34 10.59 -16.88
N PRO A 257 5.41 11.04 -17.56
CA PRO A 257 6.73 10.41 -17.47
C PRO A 257 7.37 10.49 -16.07
N VAL A 258 7.22 11.63 -15.38
CA VAL A 258 7.90 11.87 -14.09
C VAL A 258 7.38 10.97 -12.97
N PRO A 259 6.06 10.86 -12.72
CA PRO A 259 5.53 9.93 -11.73
C PRO A 259 5.96 8.47 -11.97
N ALA A 260 6.05 8.05 -13.24
CA ALA A 260 6.53 6.72 -13.56
C ALA A 260 7.99 6.50 -13.13
N LEU A 261 8.86 7.48 -13.33
CA LEU A 261 10.26 7.41 -12.90
C LEU A 261 10.42 7.46 -11.38
N GLU A 262 9.56 8.19 -10.68
CA GLU A 262 9.56 8.26 -9.21
C GLU A 262 8.97 6.99 -8.56
N ALA A 263 7.98 6.36 -9.20
CA ALA A 263 7.36 5.13 -8.71
C ALA A 263 8.23 3.87 -8.94
N ARG A 264 9.01 3.81 -10.02
CA ARG A 264 9.82 2.61 -10.35
C ARG A 264 10.77 2.16 -9.23
N PRO A 265 11.52 3.05 -8.55
CA PRO A 265 12.34 2.66 -7.41
C PRO A 265 11.52 2.11 -6.23
N MET A 266 10.30 2.61 -6.00
CA MET A 266 9.40 2.10 -4.97
C MET A 266 9.00 0.65 -5.28
N VAL A 267 8.53 0.38 -6.50
CA VAL A 267 8.17 -0.97 -6.96
C VAL A 267 9.37 -1.91 -6.94
N THR A 268 10.55 -1.42 -7.31
CA THR A 268 11.80 -2.21 -7.26
C THR A 268 12.14 -2.65 -5.84
N ILE A 269 12.11 -1.73 -4.87
CA ILE A 269 12.39 -2.06 -3.46
C ILE A 269 11.35 -3.04 -2.94
N GLU A 270 10.09 -2.86 -3.30
CA GLU A 270 9.00 -3.75 -2.92
C GLU A 270 9.18 -5.17 -3.49
N ALA A 271 9.45 -5.30 -4.78
CA ALA A 271 9.70 -6.59 -5.43
C ALA A 271 10.86 -7.33 -4.74
N LEU A 272 11.98 -6.65 -4.51
CA LEU A 272 13.14 -7.22 -3.82
C LEU A 272 12.83 -7.63 -2.38
N ARG A 273 12.05 -6.82 -1.64
CA ARG A 273 11.62 -7.15 -0.27
C ARG A 273 10.71 -8.37 -0.24
N THR A 274 9.75 -8.45 -1.17
CA THR A 274 8.81 -9.58 -1.29
C THR A 274 9.56 -10.87 -1.64
N LEU A 275 10.42 -10.85 -2.66
CA LEU A 275 11.24 -11.99 -3.04
C LEU A 275 12.10 -12.48 -1.87
N ARG A 276 12.82 -11.56 -1.21
CA ARG A 276 13.63 -11.88 -0.03
C ARG A 276 12.80 -12.46 1.12
N ALA A 277 11.61 -11.93 1.38
CA ALA A 277 10.73 -12.43 2.44
C ALA A 277 10.30 -13.88 2.20
N HIS A 278 10.23 -14.31 0.93
CA HIS A 278 9.95 -15.68 0.52
C HIS A 278 11.23 -16.51 0.21
N GLY A 279 12.40 -16.04 0.65
CA GLY A 279 13.66 -16.76 0.48
C GLY A 279 14.22 -16.79 -0.95
N ARG A 280 13.69 -15.96 -1.85
CA ARG A 280 14.20 -15.79 -3.22
C ARG A 280 15.18 -14.63 -3.24
N PHE A 281 16.41 -14.88 -3.71
CA PHE A 281 17.43 -13.85 -3.88
C PHE A 281 17.61 -13.58 -5.37
N VAL A 282 17.60 -12.29 -5.71
CA VAL A 282 17.89 -11.79 -7.07
C VAL A 282 19.14 -10.93 -6.96
N GLY A 283 20.10 -11.15 -7.86
CA GLY A 283 21.40 -10.50 -7.89
C GLY A 283 21.96 -10.50 -9.29
#